data_AF-A0A7K2N2J4-F1
#
_entry.id   AF-A0A7K2N2J4-F1
#
_cell.length_a   1.000
_cell.length_b   1.000
_cell.length_c   1.000
_cell.angle_alpha   90.00
_cell.angle_beta   90.00
_cell.angle_gamma   90.00
#
_symmetry.space_group_name_H-M   'P 1'
#
loop_
_entity.id
_entity.type
_entity.pdbx_description
1 polymer ?
#
loop_
_entity_poly.entity_id
_entity_poly.type
_entity_poly.pdbx_seq_one_letter_code
_entity_poly.pdbx_strand_id
1 'polypeptide(L)'
;VDPTVTQPSRTRALRAFLDGTTVEQLTESGQVVATTVPLSLPVVGGGRGSAGQHHAVLLVTDAEDMDGKPNRVVAMRGNRMTVRDASVPGLSLSVNPFQAVLLAGEAAGPRAPYAAEAEVFLRAAEPPEHNKWGQTEELTLTYSPSAYRRIAALTRETNAAIKQLVARPKKKSKAGGGRLAPKLTVGTRTQRARLSAATLPVLDELDAQVLDDGAWQVTGEIRIPAGGHVWRLAPVAKFEVRSGPRPTIAWAELVGVENCEVVDDALRFAEKARSATFRGVTDPTTHAVRTSLSGLVVELRAAEGEVSS
;
A
#
# COMPACT_ATOMS: atom_id res chain seq x y z
N VAL A 1 -6.03 12.33 27.76
CA VAL A 1 -5.44 11.16 27.08
C VAL A 1 -4.02 11.53 26.70
N ASP A 2 -3.02 10.77 27.14
CA ASP A 2 -1.63 11.02 26.78
C ASP A 2 -1.32 10.36 25.43
N PRO A 3 -1.06 11.13 24.35
CA PRO A 3 -0.79 10.57 23.03
C PRO A 3 0.51 9.76 22.97
N THR A 4 1.44 9.96 23.91
CA THR A 4 2.67 9.15 24.00
C THR A 4 2.37 7.71 24.42
N VAL A 5 1.24 7.48 25.08
CA VAL A 5 0.81 6.16 25.55
C VAL A 5 -0.10 5.48 24.54
N THR A 6 -0.96 6.25 23.85
CA THR A 6 -1.95 5.69 22.92
C THR A 6 -1.51 5.62 21.46
N GLN A 7 -0.55 6.45 21.05
CA GLN A 7 0.02 6.49 19.68
C GLN A 7 1.52 6.84 19.77
N PRO A 8 2.35 6.02 20.45
CA PRO A 8 3.76 6.30 20.72
C PRO A 8 4.57 6.59 19.45
N SER A 9 4.40 5.81 18.39
CA SER A 9 5.21 5.97 17.17
C SER A 9 4.82 7.20 16.37
N ARG A 10 3.52 7.55 16.34
CA ARG A 10 3.08 8.82 15.73
C ARG A 10 3.62 10.02 16.50
N THR A 11 3.60 9.96 17.82
CA THR A 11 4.16 11.02 18.67
C THR A 11 5.67 11.14 18.48
N ARG A 12 6.38 10.02 18.39
CA ARG A 12 7.81 9.96 18.06
C ARG A 12 8.11 10.61 16.71
N ALA A 13 7.35 10.25 15.68
CA ALA A 13 7.52 10.78 14.33
C ALA A 13 7.37 12.31 14.29
N LEU A 14 6.28 12.83 14.85
CA LEU A 14 6.02 14.27 14.90
C LEU A 14 7.07 15.02 15.73
N ARG A 15 7.44 14.48 16.89
CA ARG A 15 8.46 15.08 17.76
C ARG A 15 9.81 15.14 17.07
N ALA A 16 10.26 14.06 16.45
CA ALA A 16 11.52 14.03 15.71
C ALA A 16 11.54 15.05 14.55
N PHE A 17 10.41 15.23 13.86
CA PHE A 17 10.30 16.24 12.81
C PHE A 17 10.37 17.68 13.35
N LEU A 18 9.67 17.96 14.46
CA LEU A 18 9.68 19.28 15.10
C LEU A 18 11.03 19.62 15.71
N ASP A 19 11.68 18.64 16.32
CA ASP A 19 12.99 18.77 16.96
C ASP A 19 14.15 18.72 15.94
N GLY A 20 13.85 18.41 14.67
CA GLY A 20 14.84 18.33 13.59
C GLY A 20 15.80 17.13 13.70
N THR A 21 15.41 16.07 14.41
CA THR A 21 16.24 14.88 14.69
C THR A 21 15.96 13.71 13.76
N THR A 22 15.29 13.94 12.63
CA THR A 22 14.99 12.92 11.63
C THR A 22 16.25 12.49 10.86
N VAL A 23 16.29 11.23 10.45
CA VAL A 23 17.40 10.65 9.66
C VAL A 23 16.97 10.38 8.21
N GLU A 24 17.93 10.12 7.33
CA GLU A 24 17.64 9.78 5.92
C GLU A 24 17.30 8.29 5.73
N GLN A 25 17.78 7.41 6.63
CA GLN A 25 17.56 5.97 6.58
C GLN A 25 17.44 5.38 7.99
N LEU A 26 16.56 4.38 8.15
CA LEU A 26 16.42 3.63 9.40
C LEU A 26 17.63 2.72 9.56
N THR A 27 18.51 3.07 10.50
CA THR A 27 19.70 2.29 10.86
C THR A 27 19.58 1.63 12.22
N GLU A 28 18.79 2.23 13.12
CA GLU A 28 18.56 1.80 14.49
C GLU A 28 17.08 1.96 14.86
N SER A 29 16.63 1.19 15.84
CA SER A 29 15.24 1.30 16.34
C SER A 29 15.02 2.63 17.07
N GLY A 30 13.80 3.16 16.99
CA GLY A 30 13.44 4.46 17.56
C GLY A 30 13.85 5.66 16.69
N GLN A 31 14.53 5.43 15.57
CA GLN A 31 14.78 6.47 14.57
C GLN A 31 13.50 6.80 13.78
N VAL A 32 13.47 8.01 13.24
CA VAL A 32 12.40 8.50 12.36
C VAL A 32 13.07 8.94 11.07
N VAL A 33 12.74 8.28 9.96
CA VAL A 33 13.15 8.72 8.64
C VAL A 33 12.24 9.83 8.15
N ALA A 34 12.82 10.86 7.55
CA ALA A 34 12.08 11.87 6.79
C ALA A 34 12.50 11.85 5.32
N THR A 35 11.52 11.86 4.42
CA THR A 35 11.72 12.10 2.99
C THR A 35 10.66 13.06 2.47
N THR A 36 10.90 13.69 1.32
CA THR A 36 9.89 14.50 0.65
C THR A 36 9.12 13.67 -0.38
N VAL A 37 7.82 13.97 -0.53
CA VAL A 37 6.94 13.40 -1.55
C VAL A 37 6.36 14.55 -2.37
N PRO A 38 6.54 14.56 -3.70
CA PRO A 38 6.11 15.67 -4.54
C PRO A 38 4.60 15.66 -4.76
N LEU A 39 3.96 16.81 -4.57
CA LEU A 39 2.59 17.11 -4.96
C LEU A 39 2.59 18.20 -6.04
N SER A 40 2.23 17.83 -7.27
CA SER A 40 2.06 18.80 -8.36
C SER A 40 0.72 19.52 -8.20
N LEU A 41 0.77 20.84 -8.06
CA LEU A 41 -0.41 21.68 -7.87
C LEU A 41 -1.06 22.01 -9.22
N PRO A 42 -2.39 21.89 -9.35
CA PRO A 42 -3.10 22.32 -10.55
C PRO A 42 -3.15 23.85 -10.66
N VAL A 43 -3.29 24.35 -11.89
CA VAL A 43 -3.55 25.77 -12.14
C VAL A 43 -5.01 26.08 -11.80
N VAL A 44 -5.24 27.15 -11.04
CA VAL A 44 -6.59 27.64 -10.73
C VAL A 44 -7.33 28.00 -12.02
N GLY A 45 -8.62 27.70 -12.10
CA GLY A 45 -9.43 27.94 -13.30
C GLY A 45 -9.20 26.96 -14.45
N GLY A 46 -8.47 25.85 -14.22
CA GLY A 46 -8.42 24.72 -15.15
C GLY A 46 -7.40 24.85 -16.27
N GLY A 47 -6.43 25.75 -16.12
CA GLY A 47 -5.31 25.90 -17.04
C GLY A 47 -4.50 24.60 -17.19
N ARG A 48 -3.89 24.41 -18.36
CA ARG A 48 -2.95 23.30 -18.59
C ARG A 48 -1.65 23.56 -17.82
N GLY A 49 -1.07 22.50 -17.25
CA GLY A 49 0.24 22.56 -16.58
C GLY A 49 0.17 22.35 -15.06
N SER A 50 1.13 22.94 -14.35
CA SER A 50 1.21 22.91 -12.89
C SER A 50 1.54 24.31 -12.36
N ALA A 51 0.88 24.72 -11.29
CA ALA A 51 1.12 25.99 -10.61
C ALA A 51 2.35 25.97 -9.69
N GLY A 52 2.95 24.79 -9.49
CA GLY A 52 4.05 24.59 -8.57
C GLY A 52 4.10 23.15 -8.07
N GLN A 53 5.16 22.82 -7.35
CA GLN A 53 5.31 21.50 -6.72
C GLN A 53 5.51 21.69 -5.22
N HIS A 54 4.54 21.23 -4.45
CA HIS A 54 4.65 21.15 -3.01
C HIS A 54 5.44 19.91 -2.61
N HIS A 55 6.31 20.03 -1.60
CA HIS A 55 7.06 18.91 -1.05
C HIS A 55 6.46 18.53 0.29
N ALA A 56 5.54 17.56 0.26
CA ALA A 56 5.00 16.97 1.48
C ALA A 56 6.10 16.20 2.20
N VAL A 57 6.09 16.19 3.53
CA VAL A 57 7.09 15.47 4.35
C VAL A 57 6.49 14.15 4.78
N LEU A 58 7.11 13.05 4.34
CA LEU A 58 6.80 11.71 4.77
C LEU A 58 7.76 11.30 5.89
N LEU A 59 7.18 10.93 7.03
CA LEU A 59 7.88 10.40 8.19
C LEU A 59 7.59 8.91 8.31
N VAL A 60 8.61 8.10 8.58
CA VAL A 60 8.46 6.65 8.78
C VAL A 60 9.27 6.24 10.01
N THR A 61 8.67 5.45 10.89
CA THR A 61 9.33 4.90 12.08
C THR A 61 8.80 3.50 12.36
N ASP A 62 9.55 2.71 13.13
CA ASP A 62 9.09 1.40 13.59
C ASP A 62 7.81 1.55 14.42
N ALA A 63 6.86 0.62 14.22
CA ALA A 63 5.64 0.55 15.02
C ALA A 63 5.91 -0.10 16.39
N GLU A 64 5.17 0.32 17.39
CA GLU A 64 5.09 -0.30 18.71
C GLU A 64 3.72 -0.96 18.91
N ASP A 65 3.64 -1.93 19.82
CA ASP A 65 2.42 -2.73 20.08
C ASP A 65 1.20 -1.87 20.45
N MET A 66 1.44 -0.70 21.05
CA MET A 66 0.40 0.24 21.49
C MET A 66 -0.12 1.16 20.39
N ASP A 67 0.48 1.18 19.18
CA ASP A 67 0.03 2.01 18.05
C ASP A 67 -1.22 1.46 17.34
N GLY A 68 -1.73 0.30 17.77
CA GLY A 68 -2.82 -0.41 17.10
C GLY A 68 -2.34 -1.12 15.83
N LYS A 69 -3.03 -0.92 14.70
CA LYS A 69 -2.73 -1.65 13.46
C LYS A 69 -1.43 -1.12 12.81
N PRO A 70 -0.40 -1.95 12.58
CA PRO A 70 0.84 -1.54 11.94
C PRO A 70 0.67 -1.34 10.42
N ASN A 71 1.71 -0.80 9.77
CA ASN A 71 1.84 -0.63 8.32
C ASN A 71 0.83 0.36 7.74
N ARG A 72 0.56 1.43 8.49
CA ARG A 72 -0.41 2.48 8.13
C ARG A 72 0.29 3.80 7.86
N VAL A 73 -0.37 4.61 7.04
CA VAL A 73 0.00 6.00 6.77
C VAL A 73 -1.14 6.92 7.18
N VAL A 74 -0.80 7.87 8.06
CA VAL A 74 -1.70 8.94 8.48
C VAL A 74 -1.33 10.21 7.74
N ALA A 75 -2.24 10.73 6.91
CA ALA A 75 -2.04 12.00 6.24
C ALA A 75 -2.62 13.15 7.07
N MET A 76 -1.84 14.22 7.20
CA MET A 76 -2.20 15.41 7.96
C MET A 76 -2.04 16.69 7.12
N ARG A 77 -2.85 17.70 7.43
CA ARG A 77 -2.76 19.04 6.86
C ARG A 77 -2.91 20.15 7.91
N GLY A 78 -2.71 21.41 7.50
CA GLY A 78 -2.94 22.57 8.35
C GLY A 78 -2.23 22.47 9.69
N ASN A 79 -2.99 22.63 10.77
CA ASN A 79 -2.53 22.44 12.15
C ASN A 79 -2.38 20.95 12.54
N ARG A 80 -1.85 20.11 11.65
CA ARG A 80 -1.66 18.65 11.82
C ARG A 80 -2.96 17.88 12.07
N MET A 81 -4.05 18.34 11.47
CA MET A 81 -5.33 17.63 11.49
C MET A 81 -5.23 16.38 10.63
N THR A 82 -5.63 15.22 11.17
CA THR A 82 -5.72 13.96 10.41
C THR A 82 -6.83 14.06 9.37
N VAL A 83 -6.51 13.82 8.11
CA VAL A 83 -7.51 13.77 7.02
C VAL A 83 -7.68 12.34 6.49
N ARG A 84 -6.66 11.50 6.62
CA ARG A 84 -6.72 10.11 6.14
C ARG A 84 -5.87 9.22 7.04
N ASP A 85 -6.36 8.02 7.29
CA ASP A 85 -5.62 6.93 7.90
C ASP A 85 -5.88 5.66 7.07
N ALA A 86 -4.83 5.14 6.42
CA ALA A 86 -4.97 3.98 5.53
C ALA A 86 -3.79 3.01 5.66
N SER A 87 -4.03 1.73 5.37
CA SER A 87 -2.96 0.74 5.20
C SER A 87 -2.16 1.04 3.93
N VAL A 88 -0.89 0.62 3.91
CA VAL A 88 -0.04 0.76 2.72
C VAL A 88 -0.13 -0.54 1.89
N PRO A 89 -0.68 -0.49 0.66
CA PRO A 89 -0.93 -1.69 -0.13
C PRO A 89 0.34 -2.25 -0.75
N GLY A 90 0.38 -3.57 -1.00
CA GLY A 90 1.46 -4.23 -1.74
C GLY A 90 2.85 -4.08 -1.11
N LEU A 91 2.90 -4.14 0.22
CA LEU A 91 4.15 -4.26 0.98
C LEU A 91 4.74 -5.67 0.83
N SER A 92 6.06 -5.76 0.89
CA SER A 92 6.72 -7.05 1.07
C SER A 92 6.50 -7.49 2.53
N LEU A 93 6.20 -8.76 2.78
CA LEU A 93 5.94 -9.27 4.14
C LEU A 93 7.20 -9.35 5.02
N SER A 94 8.38 -9.10 4.45
CA SER A 94 9.66 -8.99 5.17
C SER A 94 9.96 -7.58 5.71
N VAL A 95 9.02 -6.63 5.59
CA VAL A 95 9.15 -5.28 6.17
C VAL A 95 8.90 -5.36 7.68
N ASN A 96 9.71 -4.61 8.44
CA ASN A 96 9.41 -4.46 9.86
C ASN A 96 8.10 -3.66 10.00
N PRO A 97 7.25 -3.96 11.01
CA PRO A 97 6.08 -3.16 11.32
C PRO A 97 6.46 -1.68 11.44
N PHE A 98 5.74 -0.81 10.74
CA PHE A 98 6.02 0.63 10.75
C PHE A 98 4.76 1.46 10.93
N GLN A 99 4.95 2.71 11.35
CA GLN A 99 3.95 3.77 11.26
C GLN A 99 4.50 4.89 10.39
N ALA A 100 3.66 5.42 9.51
CA ALA A 100 4.02 6.52 8.63
C ALA A 100 3.10 7.72 8.83
N VAL A 101 3.65 8.92 8.69
CA VAL A 101 2.93 10.18 8.74
C VAL A 101 3.27 10.99 7.50
N LEU A 102 2.27 11.38 6.71
CA LEU A 102 2.43 12.31 5.61
C LEU A 102 1.95 13.70 6.04
N LEU A 103 2.87 14.64 6.17
CA LEU A 103 2.58 16.05 6.43
C LEU A 103 2.49 16.80 5.11
N ALA A 104 1.31 17.29 4.76
CA ALA A 104 1.06 18.04 3.53
C ALA A 104 0.49 19.43 3.81
N GLY A 105 0.59 20.32 2.83
CA GLY A 105 0.17 21.72 3.01
C GLY A 105 0.99 22.40 4.09
N GLU A 106 0.33 23.13 4.98
CA GLU A 106 1.00 23.84 6.08
C GLU A 106 1.60 22.90 7.15
N ALA A 107 1.09 21.66 7.27
CA ALA A 107 1.61 20.69 8.22
C ALA A 107 3.06 20.29 7.92
N ALA A 108 3.49 20.38 6.65
CA ALA A 108 4.87 20.14 6.21
C ALA A 108 5.86 21.21 6.73
N GLY A 109 5.36 22.29 7.34
CA GLY A 109 6.14 23.36 7.93
C GLY A 109 6.48 24.48 6.94
N PRO A 110 6.99 25.61 7.43
CA PRO A 110 7.17 26.84 6.64
C PRO A 110 8.27 26.74 5.58
N ARG A 111 9.13 25.71 5.66
CA ARG A 111 10.20 25.48 4.68
C ARG A 111 9.76 24.66 3.49
N ALA A 112 8.57 24.05 3.53
CA ALA A 112 8.05 23.28 2.42
C ALA A 112 7.62 24.23 1.28
N PRO A 113 8.19 24.11 0.07
CA PRO A 113 7.76 24.92 -1.06
C PRO A 113 6.25 24.77 -1.31
N TYR A 114 5.60 25.86 -1.69
CA TYR A 114 4.18 25.90 -2.05
C TYR A 114 3.22 25.35 -0.96
N ALA A 115 3.59 25.42 0.32
CA ALA A 115 2.78 24.90 1.42
C ALA A 115 1.39 25.54 1.52
N ALA A 116 1.30 26.87 1.35
CA ALA A 116 0.04 27.60 1.42
C ALA A 116 -0.89 27.25 0.24
N GLU A 117 -0.35 27.19 -0.98
CA GLU A 117 -1.09 26.81 -2.18
C GLU A 117 -1.54 25.35 -2.13
N ALA A 118 -0.71 24.47 -1.58
CA ALA A 118 -1.08 23.09 -1.31
C ALA A 118 -2.18 22.97 -0.26
N GLU A 119 -2.15 23.78 0.81
CA GLU A 119 -3.21 23.78 1.83
C GLU A 119 -4.56 24.15 1.22
N VAL A 120 -4.61 25.21 0.40
CA VAL A 120 -5.83 25.62 -0.30
C VAL A 120 -6.33 24.50 -1.22
N PHE A 121 -5.43 23.88 -1.99
CA PHE A 121 -5.77 22.78 -2.89
C PHE A 121 -6.31 21.55 -2.16
N LEU A 122 -5.65 21.13 -1.07
CA LEU A 122 -6.02 19.95 -0.30
C LEU A 122 -7.33 20.17 0.47
N ARG A 123 -7.58 21.39 0.95
CA ARG A 123 -8.87 21.76 1.57
C ARG A 123 -10.01 21.67 0.58
N ALA A 124 -9.82 22.19 -0.64
CA ALA A 124 -10.84 22.09 -1.68
C ALA A 124 -11.18 20.63 -2.01
N ALA A 125 -10.24 19.70 -1.85
CA ALA A 125 -10.43 18.28 -2.12
C ALA A 125 -10.97 17.46 -0.93
N GLU A 126 -11.29 18.11 0.18
CA GLU A 126 -11.77 17.45 1.39
C GLU A 126 -13.30 17.48 1.45
N PRO A 127 -13.96 16.33 1.61
CA PRO A 127 -15.41 16.28 1.76
C PRO A 127 -15.79 16.69 3.20
N PRO A 128 -17.07 17.03 3.45
CA PRO A 128 -17.54 17.48 4.77
C PRO A 128 -17.25 16.50 5.92
N GLU A 129 -17.10 15.21 5.63
CA GLU A 129 -16.79 14.18 6.62
C GLU A 129 -15.30 14.18 7.04
N HIS A 130 -14.45 14.97 6.39
CA HIS A 130 -13.03 15.17 6.75
C HIS A 130 -12.22 13.86 6.88
N ASN A 131 -12.57 12.82 6.12
CA ASN A 131 -12.02 11.46 6.28
C ASN A 131 -11.19 10.93 5.11
N LYS A 132 -11.10 11.70 4.01
CA LYS A 132 -10.25 11.41 2.85
C LYS A 132 -10.07 12.65 1.98
N TRP A 133 -9.05 12.67 1.14
CA TRP A 133 -9.04 13.56 -0.01
C TRP A 133 -9.64 12.86 -1.23
N GLY A 134 -10.50 13.56 -1.97
CA GLY A 134 -11.22 13.00 -3.11
C GLY A 134 -11.65 14.06 -4.11
N GLN A 135 -12.54 13.66 -5.02
CA GLN A 135 -13.21 14.60 -5.90
C GLN A 135 -14.38 15.23 -5.14
N THR A 136 -14.40 16.55 -5.07
CA THR A 136 -15.47 17.35 -4.47
C THR A 136 -15.98 18.36 -5.49
N GLU A 137 -17.11 19.00 -5.18
CA GLU A 137 -17.65 20.09 -5.98
C GLU A 137 -16.72 21.30 -5.97
N GLU A 138 -16.22 21.72 -4.80
CA GLU A 138 -15.28 22.85 -4.65
C GLU A 138 -14.01 22.63 -5.49
N LEU A 139 -13.39 21.45 -5.41
CA LEU A 139 -12.21 21.10 -6.21
C LEU A 139 -12.48 21.21 -7.72
N THR A 140 -13.66 20.77 -8.14
CA THR A 140 -14.06 20.75 -9.55
C THR A 140 -14.29 22.17 -10.07
N LEU A 141 -14.95 23.02 -9.28
CA LEU A 141 -15.25 24.42 -9.62
C LEU A 141 -14.00 25.31 -9.61
N THR A 142 -13.14 25.17 -8.61
CA THR A 142 -11.96 26.04 -8.46
C THR A 142 -10.82 25.67 -9.41
N TYR A 143 -10.64 24.38 -9.68
CA TYR A 143 -9.51 23.89 -10.48
C TYR A 143 -9.98 23.22 -11.76
N SER A 144 -10.35 21.94 -11.68
CA SER A 144 -10.91 21.20 -12.82
C SER A 144 -11.44 19.85 -12.36
N PRO A 145 -12.31 19.19 -13.14
CA PRO A 145 -12.75 17.82 -12.87
C PRO A 145 -11.60 16.80 -12.78
N SER A 146 -10.43 17.11 -13.33
CA SER A 146 -9.27 16.21 -13.34
C SER A 146 -8.27 16.46 -12.21
N ALA A 147 -8.47 17.51 -11.40
CA ALA A 147 -7.53 17.94 -10.37
C ALA A 147 -7.30 16.87 -9.29
N TYR A 148 -8.33 16.06 -8.97
CA TYR A 148 -8.22 14.96 -8.00
C TYR A 148 -7.13 13.93 -8.39
N ARG A 149 -6.76 13.82 -9.68
CA ARG A 149 -5.70 12.92 -10.13
C ARG A 149 -4.34 13.28 -9.55
N ARG A 150 -4.11 14.55 -9.18
CA ARG A 150 -2.89 14.99 -8.49
C ARG A 150 -2.79 14.41 -7.08
N ILE A 151 -3.93 14.26 -6.40
CA ILE A 151 -4.03 13.65 -5.07
C ILE A 151 -3.85 12.14 -5.14
N ALA A 152 -4.46 11.50 -6.15
CA ALA A 152 -4.21 10.09 -6.42
C ALA A 152 -2.73 9.81 -6.72
N ALA A 153 -2.07 10.72 -7.45
CA ALA A 153 -0.63 10.66 -7.67
C ALA A 153 0.17 10.81 -6.36
N LEU A 154 -0.14 11.80 -5.52
CA LEU A 154 0.49 11.95 -4.20
C LEU A 154 0.37 10.67 -3.35
N THR A 155 -0.82 10.05 -3.33
CA THR A 155 -1.05 8.81 -2.60
C THR A 155 -0.15 7.68 -3.12
N ARG A 156 -0.07 7.52 -4.45
CA ARG A 156 0.80 6.53 -5.08
C ARG A 156 2.28 6.78 -4.79
N GLU A 157 2.75 8.02 -4.93
CA GLU A 157 4.14 8.40 -4.65
C GLU A 157 4.49 8.19 -3.17
N THR A 158 3.56 8.49 -2.26
CA THR A 158 3.72 8.22 -0.82
C THR A 158 3.89 6.73 -0.57
N ASN A 159 3.00 5.89 -1.11
CA ASN A 159 3.09 4.45 -0.94
C ASN A 159 4.38 3.87 -1.55
N ALA A 160 4.83 4.42 -2.69
CA ALA A 160 6.10 4.03 -3.30
C ALA A 160 7.30 4.42 -2.44
N ALA A 161 7.32 5.64 -1.90
CA ALA A 161 8.37 6.12 -1.01
C ALA A 161 8.44 5.27 0.28
N ILE A 162 7.28 4.99 0.91
CA ILE A 162 7.22 4.09 2.07
C ILE A 162 7.86 2.75 1.73
N LYS A 163 7.44 2.10 0.63
CA LYS A 163 8.01 0.80 0.20
C LYS A 163 9.51 0.83 0.03
N GLN A 164 10.07 1.92 -0.49
CA GLN A 164 11.52 2.07 -0.64
C GLN A 164 12.22 2.21 0.72
N LEU A 165 11.63 2.97 1.64
CA LEU A 165 12.19 3.20 2.97
C LEU A 165 12.13 1.98 3.88
N VAL A 166 11.05 1.20 3.80
CA VAL A 166 10.86 -0.01 4.63
C VAL A 166 11.45 -1.27 4.00
N ALA A 167 11.80 -1.23 2.71
CA ALA A 167 12.52 -2.31 2.06
C ALA A 167 13.93 -2.43 2.67
N ARG A 168 14.19 -3.54 3.36
CA ARG A 168 15.50 -3.81 3.97
C ARG A 168 16.63 -3.61 2.94
N PRO A 169 17.64 -2.78 3.23
CA PRO A 169 18.84 -2.71 2.41
C PRO A 169 19.46 -4.11 2.32
N LYS A 170 19.70 -4.61 1.10
CA LYS A 170 20.60 -5.76 0.92
C LYS A 170 21.94 -5.35 1.51
N LYS A 171 22.30 -5.88 2.68
CA LYS A 171 23.69 -5.84 3.17
C LYS A 171 24.54 -6.43 2.05
N LYS A 172 25.32 -5.59 1.36
CA LYS A 172 26.38 -6.05 0.48
C LYS A 172 27.37 -6.77 1.38
N SER A 173 27.22 -8.09 1.51
CA SER A 173 28.23 -8.96 2.08
C SER A 173 29.50 -8.79 1.25
N LYS A 174 30.48 -8.06 1.79
CA LYS A 174 31.87 -8.14 1.33
C LYS A 174 32.47 -9.44 1.86
N ALA A 175 32.28 -10.51 1.09
CA ALA A 175 33.05 -11.76 1.07
C ALA A 175 32.47 -12.53 -0.13
N GLY A 176 33.17 -12.95 -1.17
CA GLY A 176 34.55 -13.33 -1.41
C GLY A 176 34.54 -13.89 -2.85
N GLY A 177 35.65 -13.78 -3.58
CA GLY A 177 35.70 -13.96 -5.03
C GLY A 177 35.28 -15.35 -5.54
N GLY A 178 34.74 -15.35 -6.76
CA GLY A 178 34.45 -16.57 -7.51
C GLY A 178 33.83 -16.24 -8.87
N ARG A 179 34.68 -15.98 -9.86
CA ARG A 179 34.28 -15.83 -11.27
C ARG A 179 33.64 -17.13 -11.76
N LEU A 180 32.39 -17.09 -12.21
CA LEU A 180 31.88 -18.00 -13.24
C LEU A 180 30.81 -17.28 -14.09
N ALA A 181 31.20 -16.94 -15.30
CA ALA A 181 30.33 -16.78 -16.45
C ALA A 181 31.09 -17.41 -17.63
N PRO A 182 30.45 -17.72 -18.78
CA PRO A 182 29.06 -18.12 -19.03
C PRO A 182 29.02 -19.42 -19.87
N LYS A 183 27.90 -20.16 -19.91
CA LYS A 183 27.55 -20.96 -21.11
C LYS A 183 26.15 -21.60 -21.06
N LEU A 184 25.48 -21.47 -22.22
CA LEU A 184 24.48 -22.36 -22.83
C LEU A 184 23.03 -22.26 -22.29
N THR A 185 21.95 -22.22 -23.08
CA THR A 185 21.69 -22.00 -24.51
C THR A 185 20.20 -21.65 -24.62
N VAL A 186 19.87 -20.87 -25.66
CA VAL A 186 18.53 -20.53 -26.13
C VAL A 186 17.61 -21.76 -26.25
N GLY A 187 16.44 -21.68 -25.61
CA GLY A 187 15.26 -22.50 -25.93
C GLY A 187 14.14 -21.59 -26.39
N THR A 188 13.86 -21.61 -27.69
CA THR A 188 12.73 -20.96 -28.35
C THR A 188 11.42 -21.51 -27.79
N ARG A 189 10.68 -20.69 -27.06
CA ARG A 189 9.25 -20.94 -26.81
C ARG A 189 8.47 -19.69 -27.19
N THR A 190 7.80 -19.81 -28.33
CA THR A 190 6.60 -19.09 -28.77
C THR A 190 6.14 -17.95 -27.88
N GLN A 191 6.21 -16.74 -28.42
CA GLN A 191 5.58 -15.54 -27.86
C GLN A 191 4.06 -15.81 -27.69
N ARG A 192 3.65 -16.23 -26.49
CA ARG A 192 2.33 -15.87 -25.98
C ARG A 192 2.37 -14.38 -25.67
N ALA A 193 1.48 -13.62 -26.29
CA ALA A 193 1.30 -12.20 -26.03
C ALA A 193 1.24 -11.98 -24.51
N ARG A 194 2.25 -11.30 -23.97
CA ARG A 194 2.23 -10.85 -22.59
C ARG A 194 1.16 -9.76 -22.51
N LEU A 195 -0.02 -10.12 -22.00
CA LEU A 195 -0.98 -9.12 -21.52
C LEU A 195 -0.23 -8.26 -20.50
N SER A 196 -0.10 -6.96 -20.80
CA SER A 196 0.58 -6.01 -19.92
C SER A 196 -0.10 -5.99 -18.55
N ALA A 197 0.64 -5.74 -17.47
CA ALA A 197 0.13 -5.67 -16.09
C ALA A 197 -1.04 -4.67 -15.86
N ALA A 198 -1.42 -3.89 -16.88
CA ALA A 198 -2.56 -2.98 -16.86
C ALA A 198 -3.92 -3.65 -17.17
N THR A 199 -3.97 -4.92 -17.56
CA THR A 199 -5.21 -5.61 -17.97
C THR A 199 -5.71 -6.71 -17.03
N LEU A 200 -4.99 -7.06 -15.96
CA LEU A 200 -5.41 -8.10 -15.00
C LEU A 200 -5.97 -7.51 -13.70
N PRO A 201 -6.99 -8.11 -13.08
CA PRO A 201 -7.38 -7.78 -11.71
C PRO A 201 -6.20 -7.97 -10.75
N VAL A 202 -6.01 -7.00 -9.87
CA VAL A 202 -4.91 -6.99 -8.91
C VAL A 202 -5.47 -6.90 -7.50
N LEU A 203 -4.86 -7.64 -6.59
CA LEU A 203 -5.10 -7.47 -5.16
C LEU A 203 -4.61 -6.07 -4.78
N ASP A 204 -5.54 -5.21 -4.42
CA ASP A 204 -5.31 -3.80 -4.10
C ASP A 204 -5.03 -3.62 -2.63
N GLU A 205 -5.89 -4.16 -1.77
CA GLU A 205 -5.73 -4.14 -0.32
C GLU A 205 -5.84 -5.57 0.24
N LEU A 206 -5.11 -5.83 1.33
CA LEU A 206 -5.13 -7.11 2.03
C LEU A 206 -5.00 -6.83 3.53
N ASP A 207 -6.07 -7.06 4.26
CA ASP A 207 -6.09 -7.08 5.71
C ASP A 207 -6.01 -8.53 6.20
N ALA A 208 -5.23 -8.77 7.26
CA ALA A 208 -5.18 -10.07 7.91
C ALA A 208 -5.12 -9.89 9.43
N GLN A 209 -5.82 -10.76 10.15
CA GLN A 209 -5.73 -10.90 11.60
C GLN A 209 -5.57 -12.37 11.98
N VAL A 210 -4.83 -12.64 13.04
CA VAL A 210 -4.71 -13.99 13.62
C VAL A 210 -5.86 -14.17 14.61
N LEU A 211 -6.63 -15.25 14.45
CA LEU A 211 -7.69 -15.66 15.38
C LEU A 211 -7.10 -16.46 16.55
N ASP A 212 -7.90 -16.66 17.60
CA ASP A 212 -7.46 -17.35 18.83
C ASP A 212 -7.04 -18.81 18.60
N ASP A 213 -7.56 -19.45 17.55
CA ASP A 213 -7.21 -20.80 17.12
C ASP A 213 -5.94 -20.86 16.25
N GLY A 214 -5.31 -19.71 16.00
CA GLY A 214 -4.13 -19.56 15.17
C GLY A 214 -4.43 -19.43 13.67
N ALA A 215 -5.69 -19.47 13.23
CA ALA A 215 -6.05 -19.22 11.84
C ALA A 215 -5.79 -17.75 11.45
N TRP A 216 -5.38 -17.51 10.21
CA TRP A 216 -5.45 -16.17 9.63
C TRP A 216 -6.84 -15.94 9.03
N GLN A 217 -7.53 -14.93 9.53
CA GLN A 217 -8.66 -14.34 8.82
C GLN A 217 -8.15 -13.20 7.94
N VAL A 218 -8.42 -13.29 6.66
CA VAL A 218 -7.95 -12.38 5.61
C VAL A 218 -9.14 -11.73 4.92
N THR A 219 -9.07 -10.43 4.68
CA THR A 219 -9.99 -9.70 3.80
C THR A 219 -9.17 -9.07 2.68
N GLY A 220 -9.47 -9.40 1.42
CA GLY A 220 -8.76 -8.86 0.27
C GLY A 220 -9.68 -8.04 -0.63
N GLU A 221 -9.27 -6.82 -0.97
CA GLU A 221 -9.92 -5.98 -1.98
C GLU A 221 -9.17 -6.12 -3.31
N ILE A 222 -9.91 -6.31 -4.40
CA ILE A 222 -9.40 -6.51 -5.74
C ILE A 222 -9.84 -5.35 -6.60
N ARG A 223 -8.88 -4.68 -7.24
CA ARG A 223 -9.17 -3.70 -8.29
C ARG A 223 -9.31 -4.42 -9.62
N ILE A 224 -10.43 -4.20 -10.31
CA ILE A 224 -10.77 -4.83 -11.59
C ILE A 224 -10.55 -3.81 -12.73
N PRO A 225 -9.69 -4.08 -13.74
CA PRO A 225 -9.48 -3.23 -14.90
C PRO A 225 -10.73 -3.06 -15.77
N ALA A 226 -10.81 -1.97 -16.52
CA ALA A 226 -11.95 -1.71 -17.40
C ALA A 226 -11.78 -2.52 -18.68
N GLY A 227 -12.74 -3.40 -18.96
CA GLY A 227 -12.73 -4.29 -20.10
C GLY A 227 -13.53 -5.53 -19.74
N GLY A 228 -14.53 -5.88 -20.55
CA GLY A 228 -15.51 -6.95 -20.27
C GLY A 228 -14.96 -8.37 -20.28
N HIS A 229 -13.71 -8.56 -19.87
CA HIS A 229 -13.08 -9.87 -19.74
C HIS A 229 -13.61 -10.56 -18.47
N VAL A 230 -14.08 -11.79 -18.62
CA VAL A 230 -14.45 -12.64 -17.49
C VAL A 230 -13.17 -13.23 -16.92
N TRP A 231 -12.79 -12.78 -15.72
CA TRP A 231 -11.63 -13.30 -15.01
C TRP A 231 -12.04 -14.41 -14.04
N ARG A 232 -11.26 -15.49 -14.00
CA ARG A 232 -11.32 -16.52 -12.95
C ARG A 232 -10.00 -16.53 -12.20
N LEU A 233 -10.01 -16.00 -10.99
CA LEU A 233 -8.80 -15.86 -10.16
C LEU A 233 -8.97 -16.59 -8.84
N ALA A 234 -8.09 -17.54 -8.54
CA ALA A 234 -8.06 -18.24 -7.26
C ALA A 234 -7.12 -17.51 -6.27
N PRO A 235 -7.61 -17.03 -5.12
CA PRO A 235 -6.77 -16.61 -4.00
C PRO A 235 -6.06 -17.84 -3.43
N VAL A 236 -4.74 -17.79 -3.36
CA VAL A 236 -3.93 -18.88 -2.79
C VAL A 236 -3.12 -18.36 -1.62
N ALA A 237 -3.41 -18.87 -0.42
CA ALA A 237 -2.65 -18.63 0.79
C ALA A 237 -1.38 -19.48 0.81
N LYS A 238 -0.26 -18.90 1.27
CA LYS A 238 1.03 -19.58 1.39
C LYS A 238 1.84 -19.09 2.57
N PHE A 239 2.68 -19.97 3.09
CA PHE A 239 3.71 -19.57 4.04
C PHE A 239 4.82 -18.78 3.35
N GLU A 240 5.28 -17.73 4.01
CA GLU A 240 6.53 -17.06 3.69
C GLU A 240 7.71 -17.90 4.20
N VAL A 241 8.58 -18.32 3.29
CA VAL A 241 9.81 -19.06 3.62
C VAL A 241 11.04 -18.26 3.19
N ARG A 242 12.13 -18.37 3.96
CA ARG A 242 13.40 -17.66 3.71
C ARG A 242 14.11 -18.12 2.43
N SER A 243 13.92 -19.38 2.04
CA SER A 243 14.46 -19.99 0.83
C SER A 243 13.69 -21.27 0.50
N GLY A 244 13.48 -21.55 -0.78
CA GLY A 244 12.77 -22.74 -1.24
C GLY A 244 11.31 -22.49 -1.62
N PRO A 245 10.58 -23.54 -2.06
CA PRO A 245 9.18 -23.43 -2.44
C PRO A 245 8.33 -23.03 -1.23
N ARG A 246 7.45 -22.06 -1.41
CA ARG A 246 6.47 -21.61 -0.40
C ARG A 246 5.37 -22.66 -0.26
N PRO A 247 5.22 -23.33 0.90
CA PRO A 247 4.12 -24.25 1.13
C PRO A 247 2.78 -23.52 1.04
N THR A 248 1.83 -24.12 0.32
CA THR A 248 0.45 -23.63 0.25
C THR A 248 -0.28 -23.94 1.55
N ILE A 249 -1.07 -22.98 2.01
CA ILE A 249 -1.97 -23.10 3.16
C ILE A 249 -3.38 -23.28 2.60
N ALA A 250 -4.12 -24.25 3.12
CA ALA A 250 -5.52 -24.42 2.70
C ALA A 250 -6.39 -23.32 3.32
N TRP A 251 -7.42 -22.91 2.58
CA TRP A 251 -8.53 -22.16 3.17
C TRP A 251 -9.45 -23.15 3.88
N ALA A 252 -9.76 -22.89 5.15
CA ALA A 252 -10.88 -23.53 5.83
C ALA A 252 -12.20 -22.95 5.33
N GLU A 253 -12.20 -21.65 5.02
CA GLU A 253 -13.34 -20.93 4.47
C GLU A 253 -12.83 -19.90 3.45
N LEU A 254 -13.49 -19.77 2.31
CA LEU A 254 -13.25 -18.70 1.33
C LEU A 254 -14.59 -18.26 0.76
N VAL A 255 -14.92 -16.97 0.93
CA VAL A 255 -16.21 -16.40 0.52
C VAL A 255 -16.03 -15.08 -0.20
N GLY A 256 -16.89 -14.83 -1.18
CA GLY A 256 -17.08 -13.51 -1.76
C GLY A 256 -17.88 -12.63 -0.80
N VAL A 257 -17.47 -11.38 -0.61
CA VAL A 257 -18.13 -10.42 0.28
C VAL A 257 -18.84 -9.33 -0.52
N GLU A 258 -18.16 -8.75 -1.51
CA GLU A 258 -18.72 -7.68 -2.33
C GLU A 258 -18.30 -7.84 -3.79
N ASN A 259 -19.26 -7.72 -4.72
CA ASN A 259 -19.03 -7.78 -6.18
C ASN A 259 -18.25 -9.01 -6.67
N CYS A 260 -18.19 -10.08 -5.88
CA CYS A 260 -17.69 -11.38 -6.28
C CYS A 260 -18.37 -12.52 -5.51
N GLU A 261 -18.30 -13.71 -6.09
CA GLU A 261 -18.65 -14.98 -5.47
C GLU A 261 -17.48 -15.95 -5.64
N VAL A 262 -17.37 -16.93 -4.73
CA VAL A 262 -16.37 -18.01 -4.83
C VAL A 262 -17.05 -19.21 -5.48
N VAL A 263 -16.53 -19.65 -6.63
CA VAL A 263 -16.99 -20.81 -7.39
C VAL A 263 -15.77 -21.64 -7.73
N ASP A 264 -15.73 -22.91 -7.32
CA ASP A 264 -14.59 -23.82 -7.54
C ASP A 264 -13.24 -23.22 -7.09
N ASP A 265 -13.20 -22.66 -5.87
CA ASP A 265 -12.04 -21.94 -5.29
C ASP A 265 -11.54 -20.71 -6.07
N ALA A 266 -12.29 -20.28 -7.08
CA ALA A 266 -12.00 -19.10 -7.89
C ALA A 266 -13.03 -18.00 -7.63
N LEU A 267 -12.54 -16.76 -7.61
CA LEU A 267 -13.38 -15.57 -7.58
C LEU A 267 -13.97 -15.33 -8.96
N ARG A 268 -15.29 -15.24 -9.00
CA ARG A 268 -16.07 -14.76 -10.12
C ARG A 268 -16.61 -13.38 -9.78
N PHE A 269 -16.23 -12.39 -10.59
CA PHE A 269 -16.63 -11.01 -10.38
C PHE A 269 -18.01 -10.73 -10.96
N ALA A 270 -18.76 -9.84 -10.31
CA ALA A 270 -20.01 -9.32 -10.83
C ALA A 270 -19.78 -8.56 -12.16
N GLU A 271 -20.77 -8.56 -13.04
CA GLU A 271 -20.67 -7.86 -14.31
C GLU A 271 -20.40 -6.36 -14.09
N LYS A 272 -19.45 -5.81 -14.86
CA LYS A 272 -19.05 -4.39 -14.81
C LYS A 272 -18.46 -3.94 -13.47
N ALA A 273 -18.17 -4.84 -12.54
CA ALA A 273 -17.50 -4.52 -11.29
C ALA A 273 -16.14 -3.85 -11.54
N ARG A 274 -15.84 -2.82 -10.74
CA ARG A 274 -14.56 -2.09 -10.76
C ARG A 274 -13.69 -2.43 -9.54
N SER A 275 -14.32 -2.94 -8.49
CA SER A 275 -13.72 -3.48 -7.28
C SER A 275 -14.50 -4.72 -6.84
N ALA A 276 -13.85 -5.61 -6.10
CA ALA A 276 -14.49 -6.73 -5.44
C ALA A 276 -13.75 -7.10 -4.16
N THR A 277 -14.47 -7.65 -3.19
CA THR A 277 -13.94 -7.97 -1.86
C THR A 277 -14.20 -9.44 -1.55
N PHE A 278 -13.18 -10.16 -1.12
CA PHE A 278 -13.31 -11.53 -0.61
C PHE A 278 -12.80 -11.62 0.83
N ARG A 279 -13.27 -12.64 1.55
CA ARG A 279 -12.79 -13.00 2.88
C ARG A 279 -12.42 -14.47 2.92
N GLY A 280 -11.30 -14.79 3.54
CA GLY A 280 -10.84 -16.16 3.71
C GLY A 280 -10.34 -16.42 5.13
N VAL A 281 -10.54 -17.63 5.63
CA VAL A 281 -9.98 -18.11 6.89
C VAL A 281 -9.07 -19.29 6.56
N THR A 282 -7.80 -19.25 6.93
CA THR A 282 -6.87 -20.35 6.67
C THR A 282 -7.13 -21.51 7.63
N ASP A 283 -6.96 -22.75 7.16
CA ASP A 283 -7.04 -23.94 8.00
C ASP A 283 -5.77 -24.13 8.85
N PRO A 284 -5.86 -24.00 10.20
CA PRO A 284 -4.71 -24.18 11.10
C PRO A 284 -4.07 -25.56 11.03
N THR A 285 -4.82 -26.59 10.63
CA THR A 285 -4.30 -27.96 10.55
C THR A 285 -3.33 -28.13 9.37
N THR A 286 -3.41 -27.26 8.37
CA THR A 286 -2.49 -27.23 7.23
C THR A 286 -1.25 -26.37 7.49
N HIS A 287 -1.10 -25.86 8.72
CA HIS A 287 0.01 -25.00 9.07
C HIS A 287 1.26 -25.82 9.38
N ALA A 288 2.21 -25.82 8.45
CA ALA A 288 3.50 -26.50 8.64
C ALA A 288 4.36 -25.88 9.76
N VAL A 289 4.05 -24.64 10.19
CA VAL A 289 4.76 -23.88 11.23
C VAL A 289 3.74 -23.05 12.01
N ARG A 290 3.99 -22.79 13.31
CA ARG A 290 3.14 -21.92 14.14
C ARG A 290 3.00 -20.53 13.50
N THR A 291 1.77 -20.02 13.44
CA THR A 291 1.40 -18.73 12.80
C THR A 291 2.01 -17.51 13.47
N SER A 292 2.26 -17.56 14.78
CA SER A 292 2.92 -16.48 15.52
C SER A 292 4.38 -16.23 15.11
N LEU A 293 4.97 -17.09 14.28
CA LEU A 293 6.37 -17.03 13.86
C LEU A 293 6.56 -17.05 12.32
N SER A 294 5.46 -17.00 11.55
CA SER A 294 5.50 -17.19 10.09
C SER A 294 4.70 -16.11 9.36
N GLY A 295 5.19 -15.64 8.21
CA GLY A 295 4.45 -14.71 7.35
C GLY A 295 3.43 -15.43 6.46
N LEU A 296 2.31 -14.78 6.16
CA LEU A 296 1.28 -15.24 5.22
C LEU A 296 1.35 -14.43 3.93
N VAL A 297 1.44 -15.11 2.78
CA VAL A 297 1.33 -14.53 1.44
C VAL A 297 0.01 -14.95 0.82
N VAL A 298 -0.75 -14.01 0.25
CA VAL A 298 -1.89 -14.32 -0.61
C VAL A 298 -1.58 -13.89 -2.04
N GLU A 299 -1.65 -14.84 -2.98
CA GLU A 299 -1.44 -14.60 -4.40
C GLU A 299 -2.75 -14.82 -5.16
N LEU A 300 -3.07 -13.97 -6.14
CA LEU A 300 -4.12 -14.26 -7.11
C LEU A 300 -3.52 -15.06 -8.27
N ARG A 301 -4.03 -16.26 -8.50
CA ARG A 301 -3.62 -17.11 -9.62
C ARG A 301 -4.75 -17.23 -10.62
N ALA A 302 -4.44 -17.16 -11.91
CA ALA A 302 -5.40 -17.59 -12.92
C ALA A 302 -5.74 -19.06 -12.66
N ALA A 303 -7.03 -19.38 -12.51
CA ALA A 303 -7.46 -20.77 -12.42
C ALA A 303 -7.12 -21.47 -13.74
N GLU A 304 -6.53 -22.67 -13.69
CA GLU A 304 -6.34 -23.47 -14.90
C GLU A 304 -7.72 -23.90 -15.41
N GLY A 305 -8.16 -23.25 -16.49
CA GLY A 305 -9.41 -23.53 -17.19
C GLY A 305 -9.53 -22.58 -18.37
N GLU A 306 -9.91 -23.11 -19.53
CA GLU A 306 -9.88 -22.45 -20.85
C GLU A 306 -10.31 -20.98 -20.83
N VAL A 307 -9.40 -20.11 -21.27
CA VAL A 307 -9.76 -18.78 -21.75
C VAL A 307 -10.51 -19.00 -23.07
N SER A 308 -11.82 -19.26 -23.00
CA SER A 308 -12.65 -19.19 -24.19
C SER A 308 -12.69 -17.73 -24.63
N SER A 309 -12.27 -17.54 -25.88
CA SER A 309 -12.22 -16.26 -26.59
C SER A 309 -13.61 -15.72 -26.85
#